data_AF-A0A9D4FXD1-F1
#
_entry.id   AF-A0A9D4FXD1-F1
#
_cell.length_a   1.000
_cell.length_b   1.000
_cell.length_c   1.000
_cell.angle_alpha   90.00
_cell.angle_beta   90.00
_cell.angle_gamma   90.00
#
_symmetry.space_group_name_H-M   'P 1'
#
loop_
_entity.id
_entity.type
_entity.pdbx_description
1 polymer ?
#
loop_
_entity_poly.entity_id
_entity_poly.type
_entity_poly.pdbx_seq_one_letter_code
_entity_poly.pdbx_strand_id
1 'polypeptide(L)'
;MFHARLPITNTYTSCQALVFQTTLVNEGGCYNSNTGHFVASVSGVYMFTMQYCTETDKWARFDIVKEGTPLQRSVDNGIGGARCFSMQAFAKVSMGEKVWVRSTYSTSEVYQSDPNSNSFAGMLINNLVI
;
A
#
# COMPACT_ATOMS: atom_id res chain seq x y z
N MET A 1 -8.81 -10.50 6.19
CA MET A 1 -8.62 -9.18 5.52
C MET A 1 -7.70 -8.33 6.37
N PHE A 2 -7.12 -7.25 5.83
CA PHE A 2 -6.35 -6.31 6.63
C PHE A 2 -6.65 -4.85 6.26
N HIS A 3 -6.43 -3.96 7.22
CA HIS A 3 -6.42 -2.52 7.06
C HIS A 3 -5.39 -1.96 8.04
N ALA A 4 -4.36 -1.29 7.51
CA ALA A 4 -3.30 -0.66 8.28
C ALA A 4 -3.13 0.81 7.87
N ARG A 5 -2.55 1.60 8.76
CA ARG A 5 -2.30 3.03 8.59
C ARG A 5 -0.85 3.39 8.87
N LEU A 6 -0.39 4.43 8.19
CA LEU A 6 0.90 5.06 8.43
C LEU A 6 0.66 6.22 9.41
N PRO A 7 1.23 6.19 10.65
CA PRO A 7 0.94 7.19 11.67
C PRO A 7 1.85 8.42 11.59
N ILE A 8 2.88 8.41 10.75
CA ILE A 8 3.93 9.44 10.68
C ILE A 8 4.24 9.80 9.23
N THR A 9 4.68 11.04 9.01
CA THR A 9 5.29 11.44 7.74
C THR A 9 6.56 10.64 7.50
N ASN A 10 6.75 10.16 6.27
CA ASN A 10 7.95 9.42 5.92
C ASN A 10 8.35 9.62 4.46
N THR A 11 9.66 9.52 4.20
CA THR A 11 10.23 9.59 2.85
C THR A 11 10.85 8.25 2.52
N TYR A 12 10.59 7.79 1.30
CA TYR A 12 10.95 6.47 0.82
C TYR A 12 11.92 6.58 -0.35
N THR A 13 12.93 5.72 -0.32
CA THR A 13 13.89 5.51 -1.40
C THR A 13 13.33 4.55 -2.45
N SER A 14 13.95 4.49 -3.62
CA SER A 14 13.49 3.62 -4.70
C SER A 14 13.52 2.15 -4.28
N CYS A 15 12.49 1.40 -4.66
CA CYS A 15 12.25 -0.01 -4.29
C CYS A 15 11.98 -0.27 -2.79
N GLN A 16 11.95 0.75 -1.93
CA GLN A 16 11.65 0.58 -0.52
C GLN A 16 10.16 0.27 -0.30
N ALA A 17 9.88 -0.76 0.49
CA ALA A 17 8.52 -1.09 0.93
C ALA A 17 7.99 -0.05 1.92
N LEU A 18 6.73 0.34 1.75
CA LEU A 18 6.01 1.18 2.70
C LEU A 18 5.45 0.30 3.82
N VAL A 19 5.86 0.58 5.05
CA VAL A 19 5.41 -0.13 6.25
C VAL A 19 4.33 0.69 6.93
N PHE A 20 3.08 0.22 6.92
CA PHE A 20 1.96 0.84 7.62
C PHE A 20 1.88 0.21 9.02
N GLN A 21 2.49 0.87 10.01
CA GLN A 21 2.77 0.25 11.31
C GLN A 21 1.51 0.03 12.17
N THR A 22 0.47 0.85 11.97
CA THR A 22 -0.74 0.78 12.81
C THR A 22 -1.77 -0.11 12.16
N THR A 23 -1.99 -1.30 12.71
CA THR A 23 -2.98 -2.26 12.21
C THR A 23 -4.34 -2.03 12.86
N LEU A 24 -5.39 -1.80 12.06
CA LEU A 24 -6.78 -1.67 12.52
C LEU A 24 -7.53 -3.00 12.45
N VAL A 25 -7.31 -3.72 11.35
CA VAL A 25 -7.88 -5.06 11.10
C VAL A 25 -6.76 -5.91 10.52
N ASN A 26 -6.63 -7.16 10.99
CA ASN A 26 -5.71 -8.14 10.44
C ASN A 26 -6.22 -9.56 10.69
N GLU A 27 -7.42 -9.83 10.19
CA GLU A 27 -8.05 -11.14 10.31
C GLU A 27 -7.26 -12.18 9.51
N GLY A 28 -6.88 -13.26 10.19
CA GLY A 28 -6.02 -14.30 9.65
C GLY A 28 -4.53 -13.98 9.69
N GLY A 29 -4.12 -12.85 10.29
CA GLY A 29 -2.70 -12.49 10.44
C GLY A 29 -1.95 -12.32 9.11
N CYS A 30 -2.66 -11.93 8.05
CA CYS A 30 -2.14 -11.90 6.70
C CYS A 30 -1.26 -10.68 6.41
N TYR A 31 -1.33 -9.60 7.21
CA TYR A 31 -0.46 -8.44 7.09
C TYR A 31 0.65 -8.43 8.15
N ASN A 32 1.88 -8.16 7.72
CA ASN A 32 3.03 -8.00 8.60
C ASN A 32 3.41 -6.51 8.72
N SER A 33 3.11 -5.92 9.88
CA SER A 33 3.36 -4.51 10.19
C SER A 33 4.84 -4.15 10.39
N ASN A 34 5.75 -5.13 10.38
CA ASN A 34 7.20 -4.90 10.41
C ASN A 34 7.79 -4.82 9.00
N THR A 35 7.16 -5.45 8.00
CA THR A 35 7.65 -5.49 6.62
C THR A 35 6.79 -4.72 5.63
N GLY A 36 5.54 -4.43 5.99
CA GLY A 36 4.58 -3.80 5.09
C GLY A 36 3.91 -4.77 4.10
N HIS A 37 4.15 -6.07 4.25
CA HIS A 37 3.69 -7.08 3.29
C HIS A 37 2.40 -7.76 3.76
N PHE A 38 1.46 -7.88 2.83
CA PHE A 38 0.40 -8.87 2.88
C PHE A 38 0.92 -10.21 2.35
N VAL A 39 0.49 -11.33 2.92
CA VAL A 39 0.73 -12.70 2.47
C VAL A 39 -0.62 -13.40 2.33
N ALA A 40 -0.92 -13.94 1.14
CA ALA A 40 -2.15 -14.66 0.91
C ALA A 40 -2.16 -16.01 1.66
N SER A 41 -3.15 -16.22 2.54
CA SER A 41 -3.37 -17.52 3.19
C SER A 41 -4.13 -18.51 2.30
N VAL A 42 -4.85 -18.01 1.29
CA VAL A 42 -5.63 -18.80 0.32
C VAL A 42 -5.49 -18.20 -1.08
N SER A 43 -5.56 -19.05 -2.10
CA SER A 43 -5.57 -18.61 -3.50
C SER A 43 -6.90 -17.96 -3.86
N GLY A 44 -6.88 -16.77 -4.44
CA GLY A 44 -8.11 -16.03 -4.73
C GLY A 44 -7.92 -14.76 -5.53
N VAL A 45 -9.04 -14.09 -5.80
CA VAL A 45 -9.07 -12.72 -6.31
C VAL A 45 -9.15 -11.77 -5.12
N TYR A 46 -8.19 -10.86 -5.02
CA TYR A 46 -8.09 -9.88 -3.96
C TYR A 46 -8.26 -8.47 -4.53
N MET A 47 -8.79 -7.58 -3.71
CA MET A 47 -8.72 -6.14 -3.90
C MET A 47 -7.78 -5.54 -2.88
N PHE A 48 -6.90 -4.67 -3.35
CA PHE A 48 -6.01 -3.86 -2.53
C PHE A 48 -6.31 -2.39 -2.76
N THR A 49 -6.30 -1.60 -1.70
CA THR A 49 -6.46 -0.15 -1.75
C THR A 49 -5.35 0.52 -0.99
N MET A 50 -4.79 1.57 -1.56
CA MET A 50 -3.83 2.45 -0.89
C MET A 50 -4.38 3.88 -0.94
N GLN A 51 -4.33 4.57 0.18
CA GLN A 51 -4.59 6.00 0.27
C GLN A 51 -3.36 6.67 0.82
N TYR A 52 -2.97 7.80 0.24
CA TYR A 52 -1.91 8.62 0.79
C TYR A 52 -2.07 10.09 0.47
N CYS A 53 -1.42 10.94 1.26
CA CYS A 53 -1.24 12.34 0.98
C CYS A 53 0.23 12.71 0.84
N THR A 54 0.50 13.82 0.15
CA THR A 54 1.81 14.45 -0.04
C THR A 54 1.76 15.86 0.52
N GLU A 55 2.89 16.36 1.04
CA GLU A 55 3.02 17.77 1.40
C GLU A 55 3.22 18.64 0.15
N THR A 56 3.02 19.94 0.29
CA THR A 56 3.27 20.91 -0.77
C THR A 56 4.69 20.78 -1.32
N ASP A 57 4.79 20.74 -2.66
CA ASP A 57 6.03 20.64 -3.44
C ASP A 57 6.84 19.34 -3.21
N LYS A 58 6.18 18.28 -2.72
CA LYS A 58 6.76 16.94 -2.57
C LYS A 58 6.30 15.98 -3.64
N TRP A 59 7.17 15.06 -3.99
CA TRP A 59 6.88 14.02 -4.98
C TRP A 59 6.48 12.73 -4.29
N ALA A 60 5.61 11.96 -4.94
CA ALA A 60 5.31 10.60 -4.54
C ALA A 60 5.15 9.72 -5.77
N ARG A 61 5.86 8.59 -5.80
CA ARG A 61 5.66 7.56 -6.83
C ARG A 61 5.59 6.20 -6.16
N PHE A 62 4.39 5.64 -6.12
CA PHE A 62 4.14 4.37 -5.44
C PHE A 62 3.53 3.36 -6.39
N ASP A 63 3.99 2.11 -6.28
CA ASP A 63 3.38 0.96 -6.92
C ASP A 63 2.75 0.07 -5.83
N ILE A 64 1.52 -0.41 -6.06
CA ILE A 64 1.05 -1.66 -5.44
C ILE A 64 1.67 -2.78 -6.26
N VAL A 65 2.40 -3.70 -5.63
CA VAL A 65 3.12 -4.79 -6.32
C VAL A 65 2.72 -6.15 -5.78
N LYS A 66 2.68 -7.15 -6.67
CA LYS A 66 2.59 -8.58 -6.34
C LYS A 66 3.90 -9.26 -6.71
N GLU A 67 4.58 -9.87 -5.75
CA GLU A 67 5.90 -10.49 -5.98
C GLU A 67 6.86 -9.57 -6.77
N GLY A 68 6.85 -8.27 -6.44
CA GLY A 68 7.69 -7.24 -7.08
C GLY A 68 7.18 -6.74 -8.45
N THR A 69 6.16 -7.37 -9.03
CA THR A 69 5.53 -6.96 -10.28
C THR A 69 4.44 -5.91 -10.01
N PRO A 70 4.48 -4.72 -10.65
CA PRO A 70 3.46 -3.68 -10.46
C PRO A 70 2.07 -4.14 -10.87
N LEU A 71 1.10 -3.94 -9.98
CA LEU A 71 -0.33 -4.10 -10.24
C LEU A 71 -1.00 -2.75 -10.57
N GLN A 72 -0.58 -1.69 -9.89
CA GLN A 72 -1.09 -0.33 -10.09
C GLN A 72 0.00 0.68 -9.69
N ARG A 73 0.01 1.83 -10.35
CA ARG A 73 0.99 2.92 -10.12
C ARG A 73 0.29 4.25 -9.85
N SER A 74 0.88 5.06 -8.97
CA SER A 74 0.59 6.49 -8.87
C SER A 74 1.85 7.31 -9.04
N VAL A 75 1.68 8.52 -9.57
CA VAL A 75 2.71 9.56 -9.65
C VAL A 75 2.06 10.88 -9.27
N ASP A 76 2.60 11.51 -8.24
CA ASP A 76 2.26 12.86 -7.80
C ASP A 76 3.53 13.71 -7.71
N ASN A 77 3.37 14.99 -8.04
CA ASN A 77 4.44 15.98 -8.03
C ASN A 77 4.25 17.07 -6.97
N GLY A 78 3.13 17.10 -6.22
CA GLY A 78 2.86 18.03 -5.11
C GLY A 78 2.93 19.53 -5.45
N ILE A 79 3.20 19.91 -6.70
CA ILE A 79 3.51 21.29 -7.09
C ILE A 79 2.31 22.19 -6.79
N GLY A 80 2.52 23.21 -5.96
CA GLY A 80 1.50 24.22 -5.66
C GLY A 80 0.42 23.78 -4.67
N GLY A 81 0.62 22.67 -3.95
CA GLY A 81 -0.19 22.32 -2.79
C GLY A 81 -0.16 20.84 -2.42
N ALA A 82 -0.46 20.56 -1.15
CA ALA A 82 -0.66 19.20 -0.65
C ALA A 82 -1.78 18.48 -1.42
N ARG A 83 -1.59 17.18 -1.68
CA ARG A 83 -2.55 16.37 -2.43
C ARG A 83 -2.80 15.05 -1.72
N CYS A 84 -3.94 14.44 -1.99
CA CYS A 84 -4.26 13.10 -1.54
C CYS A 84 -4.73 12.24 -2.71
N PHE A 85 -4.25 11.00 -2.74
CA PHE A 85 -4.50 10.03 -3.81
C PHE A 85 -5.05 8.74 -3.25
N SER A 86 -5.84 8.06 -4.06
CA SER A 86 -6.31 6.72 -3.80
C SER A 86 -5.96 5.83 -4.99
N MET A 87 -5.42 4.64 -4.71
CA MET A 87 -5.15 3.59 -5.69
C MET A 87 -5.95 2.36 -5.32
N GLN A 88 -6.42 1.65 -6.34
CA GLN A 88 -7.04 0.34 -6.20
C GLN A 88 -6.43 -0.63 -7.21
N ALA A 89 -6.22 -1.87 -6.81
CA ALA A 89 -5.78 -2.95 -7.66
C ALA A 89 -6.59 -4.21 -7.37
N PHE A 90 -6.97 -4.93 -8.43
CA PHE A 90 -7.52 -6.27 -8.35
C PHE A 90 -6.50 -7.25 -8.89
N ALA A 91 -6.25 -8.35 -8.18
CA ALA A 91 -5.28 -9.35 -8.63
C ALA A 91 -5.67 -10.75 -8.19
N LYS A 92 -5.33 -11.73 -9.04
CA LYS A 92 -5.22 -13.13 -8.63
C LYS A 92 -3.93 -13.28 -7.82
N VAL A 93 -4.07 -13.71 -6.57
CA VAL A 93 -2.96 -13.95 -5.65
C VAL A 93 -3.06 -15.38 -5.18
N SER A 94 -1.99 -16.15 -5.42
CA SER A 94 -1.88 -17.54 -4.99
C SER A 94 -1.49 -17.59 -3.51
N MET A 95 -1.86 -18.67 -2.83
CA MET A 95 -1.42 -18.92 -1.46
C MET A 95 0.12 -18.77 -1.34
N GLY A 96 0.56 -18.00 -0.36
CA GLY A 96 1.98 -17.70 -0.11
C GLY A 96 2.53 -16.49 -0.86
N GLU A 97 1.89 -16.04 -1.94
CA GLU A 97 2.30 -14.82 -2.65
C GLU A 97 2.05 -13.57 -1.80
N LYS A 98 2.91 -12.57 -2.01
CA LYS A 98 2.98 -11.33 -1.27
C LYS A 98 2.52 -10.16 -2.11
N VAL A 99 1.84 -9.23 -1.45
CA VAL A 99 1.45 -7.93 -2.00
C VAL A 99 1.85 -6.82 -1.04
N TRP A 100 2.44 -5.75 -1.56
CA TRP A 100 2.83 -4.59 -0.76
C TRP A 100 2.85 -3.31 -1.60
N VAL A 101 3.05 -2.19 -0.93
CA VAL A 101 3.28 -0.90 -1.60
C VAL A 101 4.77 -0.61 -1.57
N ARG A 102 5.35 -0.19 -2.70
CA ARG A 102 6.75 0.27 -2.75
C ARG A 102 6.87 1.63 -3.39
N SER A 103 7.89 2.38 -2.98
CA SER A 103 8.32 3.56 -3.72
C SER A 103 9.06 3.17 -5.00
N THR A 104 8.89 3.95 -6.06
CA THR A 104 9.65 3.84 -7.32
C THR A 104 10.54 5.05 -7.57
N TYR A 105 10.62 5.96 -6.59
CA TYR A 105 11.41 7.17 -6.66
C TYR A 105 12.21 7.35 -5.37
N SER A 106 13.36 8.03 -5.47
CA SER A 106 14.32 8.13 -4.37
C SER A 106 13.86 9.05 -3.23
N THR A 107 12.86 9.89 -3.47
CA THR A 107 12.38 10.90 -2.52
C THR A 107 10.85 10.93 -2.48
N SER A 108 10.18 9.78 -2.61
CA SER A 108 8.72 9.74 -2.50
C SER A 108 8.30 10.00 -1.06
N GLU A 109 7.37 10.93 -0.82
CA GLU A 109 6.88 11.24 0.51
C GLU A 109 5.45 10.73 0.72
N VAL A 110 5.17 10.25 1.91
CA VAL A 110 3.81 10.19 2.44
C VAL A 110 3.73 11.16 3.61
N TYR A 111 2.93 12.21 3.45
CA TYR A 111 2.72 13.25 4.44
C TYR A 111 1.56 12.90 5.36
N GLN A 112 1.81 12.99 6.66
CA GLN A 112 0.82 12.77 7.70
C GLN A 112 0.39 14.09 8.34
N SER A 113 -0.79 14.58 7.96
CA SER A 113 -1.47 15.68 8.66
C SER A 113 -2.62 15.21 9.56
N ASP A 114 -3.35 14.16 9.14
CA ASP A 114 -4.42 13.53 9.90
C ASP A 114 -4.10 12.03 10.03
N PRO A 115 -4.18 11.45 11.25
CA PRO A 115 -3.88 10.04 11.51
C PRO A 115 -4.61 9.03 10.60
N ASN A 116 -5.71 9.45 9.96
CA ASN A 116 -6.59 8.58 9.19
C ASN A 116 -6.36 8.62 7.67
N SER A 117 -5.55 9.55 7.15
CA SER A 117 -5.48 9.83 5.70
C SER A 117 -4.62 8.84 4.89
N ASN A 118 -3.68 8.17 5.56
CA ASN A 118 -2.70 7.30 4.91
C ASN A 118 -2.93 5.85 5.30
N SER A 119 -3.43 5.04 4.36
CA SER A 119 -3.87 3.68 4.64
C SER A 119 -3.49 2.69 3.53
N PHE A 120 -3.34 1.43 3.92
CA PHE A 120 -3.25 0.29 3.02
C PHE A 120 -4.16 -0.82 3.52
N ALA A 121 -5.01 -1.32 2.65
CA ALA A 121 -5.97 -2.35 2.98
C ALA A 121 -6.05 -3.39 1.86
N GLY A 122 -6.47 -4.59 2.24
CA GLY A 122 -6.68 -5.67 1.30
C GLY A 122 -7.67 -6.70 1.80
N MET A 123 -8.50 -7.18 0.89
CA MET A 123 -9.49 -8.21 1.18
C MET A 123 -9.62 -9.20 0.03
N LEU A 124 -9.90 -10.45 0.39
CA LEU A 124 -10.32 -11.48 -0.53
C LEU A 124 -11.75 -11.16 -1.00
N ILE A 125 -11.97 -11.15 -2.32
CA ILE A 125 -13.28 -10.96 -2.93
C ILE A 125 -13.90 -12.29 -3.32
N ASN A 126 -13.08 -13.19 -3.88
CA ASN A 126 -13.56 -14.49 -4.31
C ASN A 126 -12.46 -15.54 -4.19
N ASN A 127 -12.83 -16.71 -3.66
CA ASN A 127 -11.96 -17.88 -3.66
C ASN A 127 -11.88 -18.45 -5.08
N LEU A 128 -10.66 -18.76 -5.52
CA LEU A 128 -10.50 -19.62 -6.67
C LEU A 128 -10.53 -21.06 -6.14
N VAL A 129 -11.68 -21.70 -6.23
CA VAL A 129 -11.74 -23.16 -6.10
C VAL A 129 -11.15 -23.69 -7.41
N ILE A 130 -9.94 -24.23 -7.33
CA ILE A 130 -9.33 -24.99 -8.43
C ILE A 130 -9.58 -26.47 -8.14
#